data_AF-A0A259S0I1-F1
#
_entry.id   AF-A0A259S0I1-F1
#
_cell.length_a   1.000
_cell.length_b   1.000
_cell.length_c   1.000
_cell.angle_alpha   90.00
_cell.angle_beta   90.00
_cell.angle_gamma   90.00
#
_symmetry.space_group_name_H-M   'P 1'
#
loop_
_entity.id
_entity.type
_entity.pdbx_description
1 polymer ?
#
loop_
_entity_poly.entity_id
_entity_poly.type
_entity_poly.pdbx_seq_one_letter_code
_entity_poly.pdbx_strand_id
1 'polypeptide(L)'
;LDDPRTSTSETVQRHLAGSRLVKAFNHMGYQDLEDETRPAGDPDRKAIAIAGDDPDDVARVAGLVDDLGFDPVVAGDLASGIMLEPGAEAFGADVDAAELRAMLQRFPTSQRGIVVARARAADPNA
;
A
#
# COMPACT_ATOMS: atom_id res chain seq x y z
N LEU A 1 6.87 -5.81 14.97
CA LEU A 1 6.64 -5.67 13.52
C LEU A 1 7.12 -4.28 13.08
N ASP A 2 8.25 -3.85 13.65
CA ASP A 2 8.61 -2.42 13.72
C ASP A 2 9.99 -2.17 13.09
N ASP A 3 10.55 -3.17 12.42
CA ASP A 3 11.79 -3.04 11.68
C ASP A 3 11.54 -2.16 10.45
N PRO A 4 12.13 -0.95 10.36
CA PRO A 4 11.91 -0.05 9.23
C PRO A 4 12.55 -0.54 7.93
N ARG A 5 13.29 -1.66 7.93
CA ARG A 5 13.91 -2.21 6.71
C ARG A 5 12.94 -3.04 5.89
N THR A 6 12.02 -3.74 6.55
CA THR A 6 11.12 -4.72 5.93
C THR A 6 9.67 -4.41 6.29
N SER A 7 8.81 -4.34 5.29
CA SER A 7 7.37 -4.30 5.49
C SER A 7 6.84 -5.57 6.15
N THR A 8 5.65 -5.46 6.73
CA THR A 8 4.91 -6.60 7.28
C THR A 8 4.62 -7.65 6.21
N SER A 9 4.33 -7.24 4.97
CA SER A 9 4.11 -8.16 3.84
C SER A 9 5.37 -8.91 3.42
N GLU A 10 6.55 -8.27 3.39
CA GLU A 10 7.82 -8.98 3.17
C GLU A 10 8.10 -10.01 4.27
N THR A 11 7.71 -9.70 5.52
CA THR A 11 7.81 -10.67 6.61
C THR A 11 6.89 -11.87 6.39
N VAL A 12 5.66 -11.65 5.94
CA VAL A 12 4.73 -12.74 5.57
C VAL A 12 5.28 -13.57 4.42
N GLN A 13 5.79 -12.93 3.36
CA GLN A 13 6.37 -13.61 2.20
C GLN A 13 7.52 -14.54 2.59
N ARG A 14 8.40 -14.13 3.53
CA ARG A 14 9.47 -15.00 4.05
C ARG A 14 8.96 -16.28 4.72
N HIS A 15 7.82 -16.20 5.41
CA HIS A 15 7.22 -17.39 6.05
C HIS A 15 6.43 -18.24 5.05
N LEU A 16 5.90 -17.62 3.99
CA LEU A 16 5.09 -18.24 2.95
C LEU A 16 5.81 -18.20 1.60
N ALA A 17 7.05 -18.69 1.55
CA ALA A 17 7.94 -18.49 0.39
C ALA A 17 7.39 -18.99 -0.96
N GLY A 18 6.45 -19.95 -0.97
CA GLY A 18 5.80 -20.45 -2.18
C GLY A 18 4.49 -19.74 -2.55
N SER A 19 4.06 -18.75 -1.76
CA SER A 19 2.83 -18.00 -2.00
C SER A 19 3.07 -16.78 -2.88
N ARG A 20 2.02 -16.38 -3.58
CA ARG A 20 1.92 -15.11 -4.33
C ARG A 20 1.27 -14.09 -3.40
N LEU A 21 1.95 -12.97 -3.15
CA LEU A 21 1.52 -12.00 -2.13
C LEU A 21 1.36 -10.60 -2.73
N VAL A 22 0.24 -9.97 -2.42
CA VAL A 22 -0.08 -8.58 -2.75
C VAL A 22 -0.69 -7.94 -1.51
N LYS A 23 -0.28 -6.71 -1.20
CA LYS A 23 -0.83 -5.90 -0.10
C LYS A 23 -1.87 -4.93 -0.65
N ALA A 24 -3.05 -4.89 -0.02
CA ALA A 24 -4.12 -3.92 -0.28
C ALA A 24 -5.01 -3.75 0.97
N PHE A 25 -5.90 -2.74 0.96
CA PHE A 25 -6.94 -2.42 1.97
C PHE A 25 -6.48 -2.07 3.39
N ASN A 26 -5.30 -2.51 3.82
CA ASN A 26 -4.85 -2.42 5.21
C ASN A 26 -4.68 -0.99 5.77
N HIS A 27 -4.65 0.02 4.89
CA HIS A 27 -4.38 1.41 5.26
C HIS A 27 -5.65 2.24 5.42
N MET A 28 -6.83 1.73 5.06
CA MET A 28 -8.09 2.43 5.25
C MET A 28 -8.86 1.81 6.43
N GLY A 29 -9.62 2.64 7.16
CA GLY A 29 -10.47 2.15 8.25
C GLY A 29 -11.59 1.25 7.74
N TYR A 30 -12.00 0.25 8.54
CA TYR A 30 -13.09 -0.64 8.12
C TYR A 30 -14.44 0.07 7.99
N GLN A 31 -14.65 1.16 8.74
CA GLN A 31 -15.87 1.98 8.64
C GLN A 31 -15.89 2.73 7.30
N ASP A 32 -14.76 3.33 6.92
CA ASP A 32 -14.63 4.02 5.63
C ASP A 32 -14.79 3.02 4.46
N LEU A 33 -14.24 1.81 4.57
CA LEU A 33 -14.45 0.75 3.56
C LEU A 33 -15.93 0.37 3.38
N GLU A 34 -16.71 0.40 4.45
CA GLU A 34 -18.16 0.13 4.40
C GLU A 34 -18.91 1.33 3.80
N ASP A 35 -18.58 2.54 4.21
CA ASP A 35 -19.32 3.76 3.89
C ASP A 35 -18.98 4.35 2.51
N GLU A 36 -17.77 4.12 1.98
CA GLU A 36 -17.26 4.79 0.77
C GLU A 36 -17.30 3.94 -0.50
N THR A 37 -17.95 2.78 -0.46
CA THR A 37 -18.13 1.93 -1.65
C THR A 37 -18.95 2.67 -2.71
N ARG A 38 -18.37 2.89 -3.91
CA ARG A 38 -19.00 3.61 -5.02
C ARG A 38 -18.83 2.91 -6.36
N PRO A 39 -19.79 3.02 -7.30
CA PRO A 39 -19.67 2.43 -8.63
C PRO A 39 -18.49 3.03 -9.41
N ALA A 40 -17.94 2.25 -10.36
CA ALA A 40 -16.87 2.71 -11.22
C ALA A 40 -17.25 4.00 -11.98
N GLY A 41 -16.35 4.98 -11.98
CA GLY A 41 -16.54 6.28 -12.62
C GLY A 41 -17.26 7.33 -11.77
N ASP A 42 -17.68 7.00 -10.55
CA ASP A 42 -18.13 8.00 -9.59
C ASP A 42 -16.98 8.97 -9.24
N PRO A 43 -17.18 10.31 -9.32
CA PRO A 43 -16.12 11.27 -9.07
C PRO A 43 -15.65 11.32 -7.61
N ASP A 44 -16.47 10.84 -6.66
CA ASP A 44 -16.16 10.84 -5.23
C ASP A 44 -15.57 9.50 -4.76
N ARG A 45 -15.17 8.63 -5.69
CA ARG A 45 -14.61 7.32 -5.41
C ARG A 45 -13.27 7.41 -4.68
N LYS A 46 -13.17 6.66 -3.59
CA LYS A 46 -11.96 6.60 -2.75
C LYS A 46 -11.02 5.55 -3.29
N ALA A 47 -9.73 5.70 -2.96
CA ALA A 47 -8.69 4.88 -3.53
C ALA A 47 -8.07 3.91 -2.54
N ILE A 48 -7.66 2.75 -3.05
CA ILE A 48 -6.93 1.73 -2.30
C ILE A 48 -5.59 1.48 -2.98
N ALA A 49 -4.52 1.68 -2.22
CA ALA A 49 -3.16 1.36 -2.66
C ALA A 49 -2.90 -0.15 -2.72
N ILE A 50 -2.12 -0.57 -3.72
CA ILE A 50 -1.76 -1.96 -4.02
C ILE A 50 -0.25 -2.08 -4.18
N ALA A 51 0.38 -3.03 -3.49
CA ALA A 51 1.82 -3.28 -3.56
C ALA A 51 2.10 -4.79 -3.75
N GLY A 52 2.89 -5.15 -4.75
CA GLY A 52 3.21 -6.54 -5.06
C GLY A 52 4.25 -6.69 -6.17
N ASP A 53 4.95 -7.84 -6.19
CA ASP A 53 6.11 -8.05 -7.07
C ASP A 53 5.73 -8.56 -8.48
N ASP A 54 4.63 -9.31 -8.60
CA ASP A 54 4.15 -9.89 -9.85
C ASP A 54 3.03 -9.00 -10.47
N PRO A 55 3.23 -8.45 -11.68
CA PRO A 55 2.25 -7.58 -12.32
C PRO A 55 0.88 -8.23 -12.58
N ASP A 56 0.83 -9.54 -12.85
CA ASP A 56 -0.43 -10.25 -13.08
C ASP A 56 -1.22 -10.39 -11.77
N ASP A 57 -0.54 -10.57 -10.64
CA ASP A 57 -1.19 -10.57 -9.33
C ASP A 57 -1.68 -9.19 -8.92
N VAL A 58 -0.87 -8.17 -9.15
CA VAL A 58 -1.26 -6.77 -8.92
C VAL A 58 -2.49 -6.43 -9.76
N ALA A 59 -2.54 -6.83 -11.04
CA ALA A 59 -3.68 -6.60 -11.91
C ALA A 59 -4.95 -7.32 -11.42
N ARG A 60 -4.84 -8.56 -10.93
CA ARG A 60 -5.98 -9.28 -10.35
C ARG A 60 -6.53 -8.60 -9.10
N VAL A 61 -5.65 -8.16 -8.19
CA VAL A 61 -6.08 -7.45 -6.98
C VAL A 61 -6.62 -6.06 -7.32
N ALA A 62 -6.09 -5.40 -8.35
CA ALA A 62 -6.65 -4.14 -8.84
C ALA A 62 -8.09 -4.30 -9.35
N GLY A 63 -8.37 -5.39 -10.05
CA GLY A 63 -9.75 -5.76 -10.43
C GLY A 63 -10.65 -5.96 -9.21
N LEU A 64 -10.17 -6.66 -8.18
CA LEU A 64 -10.92 -6.84 -6.93
C LEU A 64 -11.19 -5.50 -6.22
N VAL A 65 -10.23 -4.59 -6.17
CA VAL A 65 -10.40 -3.24 -5.61
C VAL A 65 -11.47 -2.47 -6.38
N ASP A 66 -11.45 -2.54 -7.71
CA ASP A 66 -12.45 -1.93 -8.57
C ASP A 66 -13.85 -2.54 -8.35
N ASP A 67 -13.95 -3.87 -8.34
CA ASP A 67 -15.21 -4.59 -8.11
C ASP A 67 -15.82 -4.25 -6.73
N LEU A 68 -14.98 -3.96 -5.73
CA LEU A 68 -15.38 -3.53 -4.39
C LEU A 68 -15.70 -2.04 -4.28
N GLY A 69 -15.62 -1.29 -5.38
CA GLY A 69 -16.07 0.10 -5.42
C GLY A 69 -15.02 1.14 -5.07
N PHE A 70 -13.73 0.82 -5.22
CA PHE A 70 -12.62 1.74 -4.97
C PHE A 70 -11.70 1.88 -6.20
N ASP A 71 -10.99 2.99 -6.31
CA ASP A 71 -9.98 3.18 -7.35
C ASP A 71 -8.64 2.53 -6.96
N PRO A 72 -8.12 1.56 -7.75
CA PRO A 72 -6.84 0.95 -7.47
C PRO A 72 -5.67 1.89 -7.77
N VAL A 73 -4.74 2.03 -6.82
CA VAL A 73 -3.49 2.78 -6.99
C VAL A 73 -2.30 1.86 -6.77
N VAL A 74 -1.54 1.56 -7.83
CA VAL A 74 -0.32 0.75 -7.71
C VAL A 74 0.78 1.57 -7.04
N ALA A 75 1.22 1.13 -5.87
CA ALA A 75 2.23 1.78 -5.04
C ALA A 75 3.66 1.29 -5.33
N GLY A 76 3.81 0.16 -6.04
CA GLY A 76 5.10 -0.43 -6.40
C GLY A 76 5.19 -1.92 -6.07
N ASP A 77 6.41 -2.38 -5.83
CA ASP A 77 6.74 -3.74 -5.40
C ASP A 77 6.21 -4.06 -3.99
N LEU A 78 6.34 -5.30 -3.53
CA LEU A 78 5.84 -5.70 -2.21
C LEU A 78 6.49 -4.88 -1.08
N ALA A 79 7.76 -4.52 -1.23
CA ALA A 79 8.53 -3.72 -0.27
C ALA A 79 8.02 -2.26 -0.15
N SER A 80 7.35 -1.75 -1.17
CA SER A 80 6.64 -0.48 -1.18
C SER A 80 5.42 -0.48 -0.26
N GLY A 81 4.94 -1.66 0.18
CA GLY A 81 3.88 -1.82 1.17
C GLY A 81 4.17 -1.21 2.54
N ILE A 82 5.42 -0.81 2.82
CA ILE A 82 5.80 -0.05 4.03
C ILE A 82 5.21 1.37 4.04
N MET A 83 4.85 1.92 2.87
CA MET A 83 4.16 3.21 2.76
C MET A 83 2.71 3.16 3.26
N LEU A 84 2.17 1.96 3.46
CA LEU A 84 0.80 1.69 3.87
C LEU A 84 0.70 1.28 5.34
N GLU A 85 1.76 1.45 6.12
CA GLU A 85 1.87 0.99 7.51
C GLU A 85 1.80 2.15 8.51
N PRO A 86 1.53 1.88 9.81
CA PRO A 86 1.47 2.91 10.83
C PRO A 86 2.67 3.88 10.78
N GLY A 87 2.35 5.18 10.85
CA GLY A 87 3.33 6.26 10.77
C GLY A 87 3.62 6.76 9.35
N ALA A 88 3.08 6.12 8.32
CA ALA A 88 3.03 6.69 6.97
C ALA A 88 1.76 7.53 6.80
N GLU A 89 1.81 8.52 5.91
CA GLU A 89 0.69 9.43 5.64
C GLU A 89 -0.56 8.71 5.11
N ALA A 90 -0.37 7.66 4.29
CA ALA A 90 -1.47 6.88 3.74
C ALA A 90 -2.19 6.01 4.79
N PHE A 91 -1.62 5.80 5.99
CA PHE A 91 -2.25 4.96 7.02
C PHE A 91 -3.37 5.72 7.74
N GLY A 92 -4.59 5.25 7.55
CA GLY A 92 -5.85 5.88 7.96
C GLY A 92 -6.42 6.87 6.94
N ALA A 93 -5.85 6.94 5.73
CA ALA A 93 -6.30 7.89 4.71
C ALA A 93 -7.58 7.39 4.03
N ASP A 94 -8.56 8.29 3.93
CA ASP A 94 -9.78 8.14 3.13
C ASP A 94 -9.82 9.26 2.09
N VAL A 95 -9.16 9.02 0.95
CA VAL A 95 -8.92 10.03 -0.08
C VAL A 95 -9.08 9.43 -1.48
N ASP A 96 -9.23 10.30 -2.48
CA ASP A 96 -9.28 9.90 -3.88
C ASP A 96 -7.91 9.40 -4.41
N ALA A 97 -7.92 8.89 -5.64
CA ALA A 97 -6.74 8.33 -6.27
C ALA A 97 -5.64 9.36 -6.59
N ALA A 98 -5.98 10.64 -6.75
CA ALA A 98 -5.00 11.68 -7.03
C ALA A 98 -4.21 12.00 -5.75
N GLU A 99 -4.92 12.20 -4.65
CA GLU A 99 -4.29 12.49 -3.36
C GLU A 99 -3.55 11.28 -2.80
N LEU A 100 -4.07 10.06 -2.94
CA LEU A 100 -3.33 8.86 -2.52
C LEU A 100 -2.00 8.72 -3.27
N ARG A 101 -1.96 8.99 -4.58
CA ARG A 101 -0.69 9.03 -5.34
C ARG A 101 0.25 10.11 -4.83
N ALA A 102 -0.28 11.28 -4.48
CA ALA A 102 0.51 12.37 -3.94
C ALA A 102 1.12 12.01 -2.56
N MET A 103 0.36 11.36 -1.68
CA MET A 103 0.86 10.84 -0.39
C MET A 103 2.01 9.84 -0.59
N LEU A 104 1.85 8.89 -1.51
CA LEU A 104 2.91 7.91 -1.84
C LEU A 104 4.18 8.60 -2.39
N GLN A 105 4.02 9.63 -3.23
CA GLN A 105 5.15 10.42 -3.76
C GLN A 105 5.86 11.24 -2.67
N ARG A 106 5.14 11.72 -1.66
CA ARG A 106 5.72 12.46 -0.52
C ARG A 106 6.44 11.54 0.47
N PHE A 107 6.07 10.27 0.53
CA PHE A 107 6.59 9.32 1.52
C PHE A 107 8.13 9.34 1.68
N PRO A 108 8.96 9.30 0.62
CA PRO A 108 10.42 9.29 0.76
C PRO A 108 10.99 10.49 1.53
N THR A 109 10.30 11.63 1.49
CA THR A 109 10.70 12.87 2.19
C THR A 109 10.03 13.05 3.56
N SER A 110 9.08 12.19 3.92
CA SER A 110 8.46 12.18 5.25
C SER A 110 9.43 11.73 6.33
N GLN A 111 9.13 12.03 7.60
CA GLN A 111 9.93 11.54 8.73
C GLN A 111 10.08 10.01 8.71
N ARG A 112 8.99 9.27 8.43
CA ARG A 112 9.00 7.81 8.34
C ARG A 112 9.84 7.34 7.15
N GLY A 113 9.68 7.93 5.97
CA GLY A 113 10.46 7.59 4.78
C GLY A 113 11.96 7.82 4.95
N ILE A 114 12.36 8.91 5.62
CA ILE A 114 13.78 9.17 5.93
C ILE A 114 14.34 8.07 6.86
N VAL A 115 13.58 7.63 7.86
CA VAL A 115 14.00 6.54 8.76
C VAL A 115 14.14 5.21 7.99
N VAL A 116 13.16 4.88 7.14
CA VAL A 116 13.18 3.67 6.29
C VAL A 116 14.38 3.69 5.35
N ALA A 117 14.60 4.80 4.64
CA ALA A 117 15.70 4.94 3.70
C ALA A 117 17.06 4.79 4.39
N ARG A 118 17.26 5.44 5.55
CA ARG A 118 18.49 5.29 6.34
C ARG A 118 18.71 3.86 6.81
N ALA A 119 17.66 3.20 7.28
CA ALA A 119 17.76 1.83 7.77
C ALA A 119 18.10 0.84 6.65
N ARG A 120 17.47 0.98 5.47
CA ARG A 120 17.78 0.15 4.29
C ARG A 120 19.19 0.40 3.76
N ALA A 121 19.66 1.65 3.75
CA ALA A 121 21.02 1.98 3.30
C ALA A 121 22.13 1.50 4.25
N ALA A 122 21.82 1.31 5.54
CA ALA A 122 22.77 0.82 6.54
C ALA A 122 22.87 -0.71 6.58
N ASP A 123 22.06 -1.43 5.80
CA ASP A 123 22.07 -2.89 5.76
C ASP A 123 23.16 -3.39 4.79
N PRO A 124 24.23 -4.05 5.28
CA PRO A 124 25.31 -4.53 4.44
C PRO A 124 24.92 -5.73 3.54
N ASN A 125 23.70 -6.27 3.71
CA ASN A 125 23.17 -7.38 2.92
C ASN A 125 21.96 -6.99 2.05
N ALA A 126 21.64 -5.69 1.92
CA ALA A 126 20.60 -5.20 1.01
C ALA A 126 21.03 -5.26 -0.47
#